data_AF-A0A8T0LG92-F1
#
_entry.id   AF-A0A8T0LG92-F1
#
_cell.length_a   1.000
_cell.length_b   1.000
_cell.length_c   1.000
_cell.angle_alpha   90.00
_cell.angle_beta   90.00
_cell.angle_gamma   90.00
#
_symmetry.space_group_name_H-M   'P 1'
#
loop_
_entity.id
_entity.type
_entity.pdbx_description
1 polymer ?
#
loop_
_entity_poly.entity_id
_entity_poly.type
_entity_poly.pdbx_seq_one_letter_code
_entity_poly.pdbx_strand_id
1 'polypeptide(L)'
;MTHVRLAYICSSCISMAAIWFASQWRMENKSVSCGGSCSDFRLTKTAGLIFLQFTMEINKDERPCFSSRFVRDSLPRFSIPQDSMPGEAAYQSIHDELQFDAIPKFNLASFVTTSMEEECNKLIMESINKNYVDMDEYPITTDLHNRCVNMIARLFHADVGEDENAIGAGTVGSSEAIMLAGLAFKKKWQNKRKAEGKPYDKPNLVTGSNVQVCWEKFARYFEVELREVEVREGYYVMDPAKAVQLVDENTICVAAILGSTYNGEFEDVKLLNDLLLQKNKQTGWETPIHVDAASGGFIAPFLYPELEWDFRLPLVKSINVSGHKYGLVYAGIGWVIWRTKDDLPEDLVFALVQLSMANHR
;
A
#
# COMPACT_ATOMS: atom_id res chain seq x y z
N MET A 1 -39.21 -31.74 40.61
CA MET A 1 -37.95 -32.49 40.46
C MET A 1 -36.81 -31.48 40.50
N THR A 2 -35.90 -31.65 41.44
CA THR A 2 -34.78 -30.75 41.73
C THR A 2 -33.75 -30.80 40.59
N HIS A 3 -33.46 -29.67 39.97
CA HIS A 3 -32.39 -29.55 38.98
C HIS A 3 -31.04 -29.39 39.68
N VAL A 4 -30.11 -30.31 39.42
CA VAL A 4 -28.70 -30.16 39.81
C VAL A 4 -27.89 -29.90 38.54
N ARG A 5 -27.25 -28.73 38.45
CA ARG A 5 -26.23 -28.43 37.44
C ARG A 5 -24.87 -28.82 38.01
N LEU A 6 -24.14 -29.68 37.31
CA LEU A 6 -22.73 -29.95 37.57
C LEU A 6 -21.92 -29.44 36.37
N ALA A 7 -21.08 -28.43 36.64
CA ALA A 7 -20.13 -27.88 35.69
C ALA A 7 -18.78 -28.57 35.87
N TYR A 8 -18.09 -28.82 34.75
CA TYR A 8 -16.70 -29.28 34.62
C TYR A 8 -16.35 -30.62 35.28
N ILE A 9 -16.35 -31.68 34.46
CA ILE A 9 -15.79 -32.97 34.86
C ILE A 9 -14.92 -33.53 33.71
N CYS A 10 -13.63 -33.68 34.02
CA CYS A 10 -12.56 -34.23 33.19
C CYS A 10 -12.85 -35.68 32.76
N SER A 11 -12.29 -36.13 31.62
CA SER A 11 -12.57 -37.42 30.97
C SER A 11 -12.35 -38.66 31.86
N SER A 12 -11.56 -38.55 32.92
CA SER A 12 -11.30 -39.59 33.92
C SER A 12 -12.40 -39.79 34.96
N CYS A 13 -13.40 -38.91 35.05
CA CYS A 13 -14.47 -39.00 36.05
C CYS A 13 -15.80 -39.54 35.50
N ILE A 14 -15.93 -39.69 34.17
CA ILE A 14 -17.14 -40.23 33.52
C ILE A 14 -17.33 -41.72 33.84
N SER A 15 -16.23 -42.45 34.04
CA SER A 15 -16.23 -43.87 34.43
C SER A 15 -16.86 -44.09 35.81
N MET A 16 -16.66 -43.18 36.76
CA MET A 16 -17.22 -43.31 38.11
C MET A 16 -18.72 -42.97 38.16
N ALA A 17 -19.17 -41.99 37.38
CA ALA A 17 -20.59 -41.62 37.32
C ALA A 17 -21.45 -42.75 36.71
N ALA A 18 -20.93 -43.46 35.70
CA ALA A 18 -21.60 -44.62 35.10
C ALA A 18 -21.70 -45.81 36.07
N ILE A 19 -20.64 -46.07 36.85
CA ILE A 19 -20.64 -47.11 37.90
C ILE A 19 -21.60 -46.73 39.04
N TRP A 20 -21.66 -45.45 39.42
CA TRP A 20 -22.57 -44.97 40.46
C TRP A 20 -24.05 -45.11 40.03
N PHE A 21 -24.39 -44.75 38.79
CA PHE A 21 -25.75 -44.96 38.25
C PHE A 21 -26.12 -46.44 38.09
N ALA A 22 -25.16 -47.31 37.74
CA ALA A 22 -25.40 -48.75 37.69
C ALA A 22 -25.71 -49.37 39.06
N SER A 23 -25.24 -48.75 40.15
CA SER A 23 -25.46 -49.25 41.52
C SER A 23 -26.84 -48.93 42.10
N GLN A 24 -27.59 -47.99 41.51
CA GLN A 24 -28.92 -47.56 41.96
C GLN A 24 -30.01 -48.18 41.06
N TRP A 25 -30.27 -49.47 41.24
CA TRP A 25 -31.20 -50.24 40.39
C TRP A 25 -32.67 -50.04 40.81
N ARG A 26 -33.32 -49.01 40.25
CA ARG A 26 -34.77 -48.96 39.98
C ARG A 26 -35.03 -47.72 39.14
N MET A 27 -35.15 -47.89 37.82
CA MET A 27 -36.03 -47.12 36.92
C MET A 27 -35.75 -47.53 35.46
N GLU A 28 -36.83 -47.68 34.70
CA GLU A 28 -36.86 -48.06 33.29
C GLU A 28 -36.42 -46.90 32.38
N ASN A 29 -35.80 -47.26 31.24
CA ASN A 29 -35.40 -46.43 30.08
C ASN A 29 -35.29 -44.91 30.30
N LYS A 30 -34.05 -44.41 30.42
CA LYS A 30 -33.76 -42.96 30.41
C LYS A 30 -32.71 -42.61 29.36
N SER A 31 -32.93 -41.50 28.68
CA SER A 31 -31.96 -40.77 27.87
C SER A 31 -31.33 -39.66 28.72
N VAL A 32 -30.01 -39.48 28.63
CA VAL A 32 -29.27 -38.41 29.31
C VAL A 32 -28.53 -37.60 28.25
N SER A 33 -28.83 -36.31 28.13
CA SER A 33 -28.14 -35.36 27.25
C SER A 33 -27.19 -34.48 28.07
N CYS A 34 -25.91 -34.46 27.74
CA CYS A 34 -24.93 -33.53 28.32
C CYS A 34 -24.82 -32.28 27.46
N GLY A 35 -25.13 -31.11 28.03
CA GLY A 35 -24.95 -29.82 27.35
C GLY A 35 -23.48 -29.45 27.28
N GLY A 36 -22.84 -29.70 26.13
CA GLY A 36 -21.46 -29.33 25.81
C GLY A 36 -20.71 -30.49 25.14
N SER A 37 -20.40 -30.33 23.85
CA SER A 37 -19.49 -31.12 22.99
C SER A 37 -19.20 -32.60 23.33
N CYS A 38 -20.18 -33.39 23.78
CA CYS A 38 -19.97 -34.81 24.06
C CYS A 38 -21.27 -35.61 24.04
N SER A 39 -21.35 -36.51 23.05
CA SER A 39 -22.03 -37.82 22.99
C SER A 39 -23.34 -38.03 23.76
N ASP A 40 -24.41 -38.34 23.04
CA ASP A 40 -25.67 -38.86 23.57
C ASP A 40 -25.54 -40.32 24.04
N PHE A 41 -26.10 -40.63 25.22
CA PHE A 41 -26.13 -41.98 25.78
C PHE A 41 -27.52 -42.62 25.67
N ARG A 42 -27.61 -43.80 25.07
CA ARG A 42 -28.78 -44.70 25.16
C ARG A 42 -28.40 -46.01 25.84
N LEU A 43 -29.12 -46.33 26.92
CA LEU A 43 -29.07 -47.62 27.59
C LEU A 43 -30.30 -48.44 27.18
N THR A 44 -30.08 -49.56 26.49
CA THR A 44 -31.14 -50.52 26.16
C THR A 44 -30.88 -51.85 26.83
N LYS A 45 -31.90 -52.38 27.50
CA LYS A 45 -31.85 -53.64 28.24
C LYS A 45 -32.47 -54.74 27.36
N THR A 46 -31.72 -55.78 27.02
CA THR A 46 -32.26 -56.94 26.31
C THR A 46 -31.59 -58.20 26.84
N ALA A 47 -32.38 -59.19 27.28
CA ALA A 47 -31.94 -60.51 27.72
C ALA A 47 -30.73 -60.52 28.69
N GLY A 48 -30.78 -59.72 29.76
CA GLY A 48 -29.81 -59.79 30.87
C GLY A 48 -28.41 -59.24 30.59
N LEU A 49 -28.12 -58.75 29.38
CA LEU A 49 -26.88 -58.06 29.02
C LEU A 49 -27.14 -56.56 28.84
N ILE A 50 -26.25 -55.72 29.39
CA ILE A 50 -26.26 -54.28 29.19
C ILE A 50 -25.40 -54.00 27.96
N PHE A 51 -26.02 -53.56 26.85
CA PHE A 51 -25.30 -53.02 25.71
C PHE A 51 -25.17 -51.50 25.86
N LEU A 52 -23.94 -51.01 26.01
CA LEU A 52 -23.61 -49.60 25.82
C LEU A 52 -23.36 -49.39 24.32
N GLN A 53 -24.31 -48.77 23.63
CA GLN A 53 -24.14 -48.39 22.24
C GLN A 53 -23.59 -46.96 22.20
N PHE A 54 -22.31 -46.82 21.88
CA PHE A 54 -21.69 -45.53 21.62
C PHE A 54 -22.07 -45.08 20.20
N THR A 55 -22.95 -44.10 20.10
CA THR A 55 -23.04 -43.26 18.91
C THR A 55 -22.05 -42.12 19.08
N MET A 56 -20.83 -42.29 18.55
CA MET A 56 -20.00 -41.13 18.24
C MET A 56 -20.68 -40.41 17.07
N GLU A 57 -21.35 -39.29 17.35
CA GLU A 57 -21.49 -38.27 16.32
C GLU A 57 -20.07 -37.79 16.03
N ILE A 58 -19.45 -38.37 15.00
CA ILE A 58 -18.23 -37.80 14.42
C ILE A 58 -18.65 -36.41 13.97
N ASN A 59 -18.12 -35.39 14.64
CA ASN A 59 -18.28 -34.03 14.20
C ASN A 59 -17.77 -34.01 12.75
N LYS A 60 -18.66 -33.76 11.78
CA LYS A 60 -18.36 -33.95 10.34
C LYS A 60 -17.17 -33.09 9.86
N ASP A 61 -16.76 -32.14 10.70
CA ASP A 61 -15.67 -31.19 10.54
C ASP A 61 -14.31 -31.63 11.13
N GLU A 62 -14.17 -32.82 11.72
CA GLU A 62 -12.86 -33.31 12.24
C GLU A 62 -11.94 -33.93 11.19
N ARG A 63 -12.27 -33.84 9.90
CA ARG A 63 -11.43 -34.39 8.83
C ARG A 63 -10.23 -33.46 8.56
N PRO A 64 -8.98 -33.98 8.55
CA PRO A 64 -7.81 -33.21 8.11
C PRO A 64 -8.06 -32.55 6.74
N CYS A 65 -7.53 -31.33 6.55
CA CYS A 65 -7.77 -30.48 5.36
C CYS A 65 -7.75 -31.27 4.03
N PHE A 66 -6.67 -32.01 3.77
CA PHE A 66 -6.46 -32.77 2.52
C PHE A 66 -7.32 -34.03 2.36
N SER A 67 -8.00 -34.47 3.42
CA SER A 67 -8.98 -35.56 3.38
C SER A 67 -10.43 -35.06 3.35
N SER A 68 -10.60 -33.73 3.40
CA SER A 68 -11.91 -33.09 3.37
C SER A 68 -12.50 -33.09 1.96
N ARG A 69 -13.79 -32.81 1.86
CA ARG A 69 -14.45 -32.67 0.56
C ARG A 69 -13.99 -31.44 -0.22
N PHE A 70 -13.42 -30.45 0.46
CA PHE A 70 -13.18 -29.10 -0.07
C PHE A 70 -11.95 -29.03 -0.99
N VAL A 71 -11.00 -29.95 -0.84
CA VAL A 71 -9.80 -30.04 -1.70
C VAL A 71 -10.00 -30.89 -2.95
N ARG A 72 -11.22 -31.41 -3.18
CA ARG A 72 -11.52 -32.25 -4.36
C ARG A 72 -11.86 -31.43 -5.60
N ASP A 73 -12.47 -30.26 -5.39
CA ASP A 73 -12.91 -29.37 -6.45
C ASP A 73 -11.92 -28.19 -6.55
N SER A 74 -11.75 -27.64 -7.75
CA SER A 74 -10.92 -26.45 -7.95
C SER A 74 -11.53 -25.23 -7.28
N LEU A 75 -10.68 -24.27 -6.91
CA LEU A 75 -11.14 -23.00 -6.36
C LEU A 75 -12.10 -22.27 -7.34
N PRO A 76 -13.18 -21.65 -6.83
CA PRO A 76 -14.16 -20.92 -7.64
C PRO A 76 -13.51 -19.80 -8.45
N ARG A 77 -13.84 -19.71 -9.75
CA ARG A 77 -13.26 -18.70 -10.67
C ARG A 77 -14.20 -17.59 -11.09
N PHE A 78 -15.51 -17.87 -11.17
CA PHE A 78 -16.47 -16.97 -11.85
C PHE A 78 -17.64 -16.51 -10.96
N SER A 79 -17.93 -17.21 -9.89
CA SER A 79 -19.10 -16.93 -9.05
C SER A 79 -18.74 -17.17 -7.59
N ILE A 80 -19.35 -16.37 -6.71
CA ILE A 80 -19.22 -16.55 -5.27
C ILE A 80 -19.83 -17.91 -4.87
N PRO A 81 -19.14 -18.72 -4.03
CA PRO A 81 -19.71 -19.94 -3.48
C PRO A 81 -21.00 -19.67 -2.70
N GLN A 82 -21.97 -20.58 -2.82
CA GLN A 82 -23.23 -20.49 -2.05
C GLN A 82 -23.03 -20.85 -0.57
N ASP A 83 -22.07 -21.73 -0.28
CA ASP A 83 -21.81 -22.24 1.05
C ASP A 83 -20.42 -21.80 1.54
N SER A 84 -20.30 -21.59 2.84
CA SER A 84 -19.02 -21.37 3.51
C SER A 84 -18.16 -22.63 3.51
N MET A 85 -16.84 -22.44 3.64
CA MET A 85 -15.87 -23.51 3.86
C MET A 85 -15.08 -23.25 5.16
N PRO A 86 -14.53 -24.30 5.80
CA PRO A 86 -13.63 -24.13 6.94
C PRO A 86 -12.42 -23.26 6.59
N GLY A 87 -12.01 -22.38 7.50
CA GLY A 87 -10.92 -21.43 7.27
C GLY A 87 -9.59 -22.09 6.91
N GLU A 88 -9.26 -23.23 7.52
CA GLU A 88 -8.05 -24.00 7.21
C GLU A 88 -8.05 -24.53 5.77
N ALA A 89 -9.20 -25.01 5.27
CA ALA A 89 -9.33 -25.48 3.90
C ALA A 89 -9.22 -24.33 2.89
N ALA A 90 -9.75 -23.16 3.22
CA ALA A 90 -9.62 -21.97 2.39
C ALA A 90 -8.16 -21.51 2.31
N TYR A 91 -7.51 -21.41 3.47
CA TYR A 91 -6.10 -21.04 3.57
C TYR A 91 -5.22 -21.99 2.77
N GLN A 92 -5.33 -23.31 2.99
CA GLN A 92 -4.46 -24.27 2.33
C GLN A 92 -4.64 -24.26 0.80
N SER A 93 -5.89 -24.19 0.33
CA SER A 93 -6.17 -24.16 -1.11
C SER A 93 -5.57 -22.93 -1.79
N ILE A 94 -5.72 -21.75 -1.18
CA ILE A 94 -5.14 -20.50 -1.71
C ILE A 94 -3.62 -20.51 -1.58
N HIS A 95 -3.09 -20.98 -0.44
CA HIS A 95 -1.66 -21.09 -0.19
C HIS A 95 -0.97 -21.97 -1.23
N ASP A 96 -1.55 -23.13 -1.55
CA ASP A 96 -1.02 -24.07 -2.54
C ASP A 96 -1.05 -23.47 -3.96
N GLU A 97 -2.11 -22.74 -4.32
CA GLU A 97 -2.18 -22.06 -5.63
C GLU A 97 -1.15 -20.92 -5.73
N LEU A 98 -0.89 -20.19 -4.64
CA LEU A 98 0.16 -19.15 -4.60
C LEU A 98 1.59 -19.71 -4.71
N GLN A 99 1.82 -21.01 -4.49
CA GLN A 99 3.14 -21.60 -4.71
C GLN A 99 3.55 -21.65 -6.19
N PHE A 100 2.61 -21.44 -7.12
CA PHE A 100 2.91 -21.31 -8.55
C PHE A 100 3.45 -19.93 -8.93
N ASP A 101 3.38 -18.93 -8.04
CA ASP A 101 4.04 -17.64 -8.26
C ASP A 101 5.57 -17.76 -8.17
N ALA A 102 6.26 -16.86 -8.86
CA ALA A 102 7.70 -16.76 -8.77
C ALA A 102 8.11 -16.34 -7.35
N ILE A 103 9.14 -16.99 -6.80
CA ILE A 103 9.72 -16.62 -5.50
C ILE A 103 10.29 -15.20 -5.60
N PRO A 104 9.78 -14.22 -4.83
CA PRO A 104 10.14 -12.81 -5.01
C PRO A 104 11.65 -12.53 -4.89
N LYS A 105 12.36 -13.27 -4.02
CA LYS A 105 13.82 -13.14 -3.83
C LYS A 105 14.64 -13.45 -5.09
N PHE A 106 14.07 -14.15 -6.07
CA PHE A 106 14.72 -14.46 -7.36
C PHE A 106 14.20 -13.59 -8.50
N ASN A 107 13.27 -12.67 -8.24
CA ASN A 107 12.77 -11.76 -9.26
C ASN A 107 13.72 -10.55 -9.43
N LEU A 108 14.67 -10.69 -10.34
CA LEU A 108 15.66 -9.64 -10.66
C LEU A 108 15.10 -8.54 -11.59
N ALA A 109 13.84 -8.63 -12.01
CA ALA A 109 13.21 -7.62 -12.87
C ALA A 109 12.53 -6.50 -12.06
N SER A 110 12.18 -6.77 -10.79
CA SER A 110 11.49 -5.81 -9.94
C SER A 110 12.45 -4.88 -9.23
N PHE A 111 12.07 -3.60 -9.11
CA PHE A 111 12.74 -2.62 -8.25
C PHE A 111 12.19 -2.62 -6.81
N VAL A 112 11.12 -3.38 -6.55
CA VAL A 112 10.41 -3.36 -5.26
C VAL A 112 11.15 -4.22 -4.24
N THR A 113 11.25 -3.74 -3.00
CA THR A 113 11.85 -4.50 -1.89
C THR A 113 11.04 -5.77 -1.60
N THR A 114 11.72 -6.92 -1.55
CA THR A 114 11.12 -8.24 -1.30
C THR A 114 11.56 -8.88 0.02
N SER A 115 12.24 -8.13 0.88
CA SER A 115 12.68 -8.59 2.21
C SER A 115 12.80 -7.41 3.17
N MET A 116 12.25 -7.57 4.37
CA MET A 116 12.45 -6.66 5.50
C MET A 116 12.88 -7.47 6.74
N GLU A 117 13.40 -6.78 7.74
CA GLU A 117 13.73 -7.37 9.04
C GLU A 117 12.48 -7.86 9.77
N GLU A 118 12.65 -8.82 10.68
CA GLU A 118 11.53 -9.47 11.37
C GLU A 118 10.79 -8.49 12.30
N GLU A 119 11.52 -7.54 12.87
CA GLU A 119 10.99 -6.43 13.65
C GLU A 119 10.03 -5.57 12.81
N CYS A 120 10.35 -5.32 11.54
CA CYS A 120 9.47 -4.62 10.61
C CYS A 120 8.23 -5.46 10.25
N ASN A 121 8.39 -6.77 10.03
CA ASN A 121 7.25 -7.66 9.76
C ASN A 121 6.24 -7.62 10.92
N LYS A 122 6.72 -7.62 12.17
CA LYS A 122 5.87 -7.50 13.37
C LYS A 122 5.12 -6.18 13.40
N LEU A 123 5.80 -5.05 13.19
CA LEU A 123 5.16 -3.73 13.16
C LEU A 123 4.07 -3.65 12.09
N ILE A 124 4.29 -4.22 10.90
CA ILE A 124 3.30 -4.27 9.82
C ILE A 124 2.08 -5.09 10.27
N MET A 125 2.28 -6.29 10.80
CA MET A 125 1.17 -7.15 11.23
C MET A 125 0.39 -6.57 12.42
N GLU A 126 1.06 -5.87 13.34
CA GLU A 126 0.42 -5.15 14.46
C GLU A 126 -0.37 -3.91 14.01
N SER A 127 -0.09 -3.37 12.81
CA SER A 127 -0.72 -2.16 12.28
C SER A 127 -1.66 -2.39 11.09
N ILE A 128 -1.84 -3.64 10.65
CA ILE A 128 -2.64 -4.00 9.46
C ILE A 128 -4.11 -3.52 9.53
N ASN A 129 -4.64 -3.29 10.72
CA ASN A 129 -6.01 -2.83 10.96
C ASN A 129 -6.13 -1.32 11.23
N LYS A 130 -5.03 -0.56 11.14
CA LYS A 130 -5.04 0.90 11.30
C LYS A 130 -5.28 1.54 9.95
N ASN A 131 -6.44 2.17 9.80
CA ASN A 131 -6.78 2.91 8.60
C ASN A 131 -6.08 4.28 8.61
N TYR A 132 -5.18 4.53 7.64
CA TYR A 132 -4.33 5.72 7.62
C TYR A 132 -5.10 7.05 7.56
N VAL A 133 -6.28 7.08 6.91
CA VAL A 133 -7.05 8.33 6.73
C VAL A 133 -7.76 8.77 8.03
N ASP A 134 -7.88 7.89 9.02
CA ASP A 134 -8.56 8.15 10.30
C ASP A 134 -7.59 8.87 11.27
N MET A 135 -7.26 10.12 10.94
CA MET A 135 -6.21 10.90 11.61
C MET A 135 -6.53 11.23 13.08
N ASP A 136 -7.81 11.37 13.44
CA ASP A 136 -8.27 11.63 14.80
C ASP A 136 -8.12 10.37 15.69
N GLU A 137 -8.40 9.20 15.11
CA GLU A 137 -8.34 7.90 15.79
C GLU A 137 -6.90 7.41 15.94
N TYR A 138 -6.02 7.73 14.97
CA TYR A 138 -4.62 7.29 14.95
C TYR A 138 -3.63 8.46 14.84
N PRO A 139 -3.64 9.41 15.79
CA PRO A 139 -2.84 10.64 15.70
C PRO A 139 -1.32 10.37 15.67
N ILE A 140 -0.87 9.30 16.32
CA ILE A 140 0.55 8.91 16.30
C ILE A 140 0.97 8.39 14.93
N THR A 141 0.07 7.72 14.19
CA THR A 141 0.35 7.30 12.81
C THR A 141 0.54 8.51 11.90
N THR A 142 -0.33 9.52 12.03
CA THR A 142 -0.24 10.79 11.30
C THR A 142 1.05 11.54 11.64
N ASP A 143 1.42 11.57 12.93
CA ASP A 143 2.67 12.20 13.36
C ASP A 143 3.91 11.48 12.80
N LEU A 144 3.95 10.15 12.82
CA LEU A 144 5.03 9.38 12.19
C LEU A 144 5.13 9.65 10.68
N HIS A 145 3.99 9.75 9.98
CA HIS A 145 3.96 10.17 8.59
C HIS A 145 4.61 11.56 8.41
N ASN A 146 4.24 12.54 9.23
CA ASN A 146 4.78 13.90 9.14
C ASN A 146 6.29 13.93 9.42
N ARG A 147 6.76 13.12 10.38
CA ARG A 147 8.21 12.94 10.62
C ARG A 147 8.92 12.37 9.39
N CYS A 148 8.34 11.39 8.69
CA CYS A 148 8.90 10.87 7.45
C CYS A 148 8.95 11.94 6.34
N VAL A 149 7.87 12.70 6.15
CA VAL A 149 7.85 13.83 5.21
C VAL A 149 8.98 14.83 5.54
N ASN A 150 9.13 15.17 6.81
CA ASN A 150 10.17 16.08 7.30
C ASN A 150 11.59 15.57 7.07
N MET A 151 11.84 14.27 7.32
CA MET A 151 13.15 13.65 7.10
C MET A 151 13.48 13.57 5.61
N ILE A 152 12.53 13.17 4.77
CA ILE A 152 12.73 13.06 3.31
C ILE A 152 12.93 14.44 2.68
N ALA A 153 12.18 15.45 3.10
CA ALA A 153 12.36 16.82 2.63
C ALA A 153 13.77 17.34 2.94
N ARG A 154 14.27 17.12 4.16
CA ARG A 154 15.64 17.48 4.56
C ARG A 154 16.70 16.66 3.82
N LEU A 155 16.45 15.38 3.57
CA LEU A 155 17.32 14.51 2.75
C LEU A 155 17.48 15.07 1.32
N PHE A 156 16.45 15.74 0.79
CA PHE A 156 16.45 16.39 -0.52
C PHE A 156 16.79 17.88 -0.48
N HIS A 157 17.36 18.35 0.64
CA HIS A 157 17.79 19.74 0.82
C HIS A 157 16.66 20.78 0.63
N ALA A 158 15.43 20.43 1.01
CA ALA A 158 14.35 21.42 1.07
C ALA A 158 14.70 22.50 2.09
N ASP A 159 14.42 23.76 1.74
CA ASP A 159 14.64 24.92 2.60
C ASP A 159 13.51 25.01 3.64
N VAL A 160 13.64 24.21 4.70
CA VAL A 160 12.67 24.08 5.79
C VAL A 160 13.40 24.35 7.10
N GLY A 161 12.90 25.28 7.92
CA GLY A 161 13.48 25.58 9.23
C GLY A 161 13.55 24.35 10.15
N GLU A 162 14.44 24.39 11.16
CA GLU A 162 14.65 23.25 12.07
C GLU A 162 13.33 22.74 12.69
N ASP A 163 12.48 23.67 13.15
CA ASP A 163 11.18 23.39 13.78
C ASP A 163 9.96 23.56 12.84
N GLU A 164 10.19 23.65 11.53
CA GLU A 164 9.13 23.79 10.54
C GLU A 164 8.76 22.46 9.88
N ASN A 165 7.47 22.33 9.56
CA ASN A 165 6.96 21.19 8.81
C ASN A 165 7.17 21.41 7.32
N ALA A 166 7.74 20.40 6.67
CA ALA A 166 7.86 20.35 5.23
C ALA A 166 6.50 20.12 4.55
N ILE A 167 6.40 20.49 3.27
CA ILE A 167 5.19 20.31 2.48
C ILE A 167 5.33 19.02 1.67
N GLY A 168 4.53 18.01 2.00
CA GLY A 168 4.61 16.71 1.36
C GLY A 168 3.54 15.74 1.84
N ALA A 169 3.46 14.60 1.16
CA ALA A 169 2.53 13.52 1.50
C ALA A 169 3.11 12.15 1.16
N GLY A 170 2.81 11.18 2.02
CA GLY A 170 2.88 9.76 1.74
C GLY A 170 1.75 9.35 0.80
N THR A 171 2.04 8.43 -0.09
CA THR A 171 1.16 7.91 -1.14
C THR A 171 1.34 6.41 -1.22
N VAL A 172 0.51 5.70 -2.00
CA VAL A 172 0.70 4.25 -2.22
C VAL A 172 2.00 3.97 -3.00
N GLY A 173 2.46 4.92 -3.80
CA GLY A 173 3.67 4.79 -4.63
C GLY A 173 3.91 6.01 -5.51
N SER A 174 5.04 6.01 -6.23
CA SER A 174 5.38 7.11 -7.14
C SER A 174 4.28 7.43 -8.17
N SER A 175 3.49 6.45 -8.60
CA SER A 175 2.39 6.70 -9.55
C SER A 175 1.37 7.73 -9.05
N GLU A 176 0.96 7.62 -7.78
CA GLU A 176 0.04 8.59 -7.16
C GLU A 176 0.76 9.91 -6.88
N ALA A 177 1.98 9.85 -6.34
CA ALA A 177 2.84 11.00 -6.10
C ALA A 177 3.03 11.88 -7.35
N ILE A 178 3.26 11.26 -8.50
CA ILE A 178 3.42 11.91 -9.82
C ILE A 178 2.12 12.58 -10.26
N MET A 179 0.97 11.91 -10.09
CA MET A 179 -0.32 12.51 -10.42
C MET A 179 -0.62 13.72 -9.54
N LEU A 180 -0.31 13.67 -8.25
CA LEU A 180 -0.46 14.80 -7.32
C LEU A 180 0.48 15.96 -7.71
N ALA A 181 1.74 15.67 -8.02
CA ALA A 181 2.70 16.67 -8.48
C ALA A 181 2.26 17.32 -9.80
N GLY A 182 1.85 16.50 -10.78
CA GLY A 182 1.36 16.96 -12.08
C GLY A 182 0.09 17.81 -11.96
N LEU A 183 -0.84 17.45 -11.07
CA LEU A 183 -2.02 18.25 -10.75
C LEU A 183 -1.62 19.62 -10.16
N ALA A 184 -0.67 19.65 -9.22
CA ALA A 184 -0.15 20.88 -8.65
C ALA A 184 0.47 21.79 -9.73
N PHE A 185 1.30 21.24 -10.63
CA PHE A 185 1.86 21.99 -11.76
C PHE A 185 0.80 22.52 -12.71
N LYS A 186 -0.11 21.64 -13.18
CA LYS A 186 -1.20 22.03 -14.08
C LYS A 186 -2.02 23.16 -13.47
N LYS A 187 -2.36 23.04 -12.19
CA LYS A 187 -3.19 24.01 -11.50
C LYS A 187 -2.48 25.34 -11.27
N LYS A 188 -1.22 25.32 -10.84
CA LYS A 188 -0.38 26.52 -10.70
C LYS A 188 -0.21 27.24 -12.05
N TRP A 189 0.05 26.50 -13.13
CA TRP A 189 0.10 27.04 -14.49
C TRP A 189 -1.24 27.68 -14.90
N GLN A 190 -2.37 26.99 -14.69
CA GLN A 190 -3.70 27.53 -14.99
C GLN A 190 -3.98 28.83 -14.23
N ASN A 191 -3.63 28.89 -12.94
CA ASN A 191 -3.83 30.09 -12.12
C ASN A 191 -2.97 31.26 -12.64
N LYS A 192 -1.70 31.02 -12.98
CA LYS A 192 -0.82 32.02 -13.60
C LYS A 192 -1.39 32.53 -14.93
N ARG A 193 -1.80 31.63 -15.83
CA ARG A 193 -2.37 31.99 -17.14
C ARG A 193 -3.65 32.81 -17.02
N LYS A 194 -4.54 32.44 -16.09
CA LYS A 194 -5.77 33.19 -15.80
C LYS A 194 -5.47 34.59 -15.27
N ALA A 195 -4.52 34.73 -14.36
CA ALA A 195 -4.11 36.04 -13.83
C ALA A 195 -3.53 36.95 -14.92
N GLU A 196 -2.85 36.38 -15.92
CA GLU A 196 -2.31 37.09 -17.08
C GLU A 196 -3.34 37.32 -18.21
N GLY A 197 -4.58 36.82 -18.08
CA GLY A 197 -5.60 36.90 -19.12
C GLY A 197 -5.30 36.06 -20.38
N LYS A 198 -4.46 35.01 -20.25
CA LYS A 198 -4.05 34.14 -21.36
C LYS A 198 -4.86 32.84 -21.41
N PRO A 199 -4.95 32.18 -22.59
CA PRO A 199 -5.58 30.86 -22.72
C PRO A 199 -4.90 29.81 -21.83
N TYR A 200 -5.69 28.87 -21.28
CA TYR A 200 -5.22 27.83 -20.34
C TYR A 200 -5.80 26.44 -20.65
N ASP A 201 -6.24 26.22 -21.89
CA ASP A 201 -6.93 25.01 -22.36
C ASP A 201 -6.00 23.92 -22.93
N LYS A 202 -4.73 24.24 -23.23
CA LYS A 202 -3.78 23.33 -23.89
C LYS A 202 -2.46 23.13 -23.12
N PRO A 203 -2.50 22.62 -21.88
CA PRO A 203 -1.28 22.35 -21.13
C PRO A 203 -0.46 21.23 -21.79
N ASN A 204 0.87 21.34 -21.75
CA ASN A 204 1.79 20.24 -22.09
C ASN A 204 2.81 19.96 -20.98
N LEU A 205 3.40 18.77 -21.00
CA LEU A 205 4.48 18.31 -20.13
C LEU A 205 5.64 17.85 -21.00
N VAL A 206 6.88 18.22 -20.67
CA VAL A 206 8.08 17.73 -21.37
C VAL A 206 8.80 16.69 -20.52
N THR A 207 9.18 15.56 -21.12
CA THR A 207 9.97 14.49 -20.46
C THR A 207 10.77 13.70 -21.50
N GLY A 208 11.57 12.72 -21.08
CA GLY A 208 12.20 11.77 -21.99
C GLY A 208 11.25 10.63 -22.37
N SER A 209 11.39 10.06 -23.56
CA SER A 209 10.64 8.84 -23.96
C SER A 209 10.97 7.60 -23.10
N ASN A 210 12.02 7.67 -22.27
CA ASN A 210 12.35 6.72 -21.20
C ASN A 210 11.51 6.90 -19.94
N VAL A 211 10.38 7.62 -20.02
CA VAL A 211 9.47 7.83 -18.90
C VAL A 211 8.75 6.54 -18.49
N GLN A 212 8.37 6.48 -17.21
CA GLN A 212 7.50 5.42 -16.70
C GLN A 212 6.03 5.70 -17.08
N VAL A 213 5.27 4.64 -17.39
CA VAL A 213 3.87 4.70 -17.84
C VAL A 213 2.91 5.54 -16.98
N CYS A 214 3.23 5.83 -15.72
CA CYS A 214 2.45 6.71 -14.85
C CYS A 214 2.32 8.13 -15.41
N TRP A 215 3.31 8.62 -16.14
CA TRP A 215 3.27 9.92 -16.80
C TRP A 215 2.34 9.92 -18.02
N GLU A 216 2.32 8.84 -18.80
CA GLU A 216 1.32 8.65 -19.86
C GLU A 216 -0.10 8.59 -19.29
N LYS A 217 -0.28 7.90 -18.15
CA LYS A 217 -1.57 7.86 -17.44
C LYS A 217 -1.97 9.25 -16.97
N PHE A 218 -1.06 10.00 -16.36
CA PHE A 218 -1.30 11.40 -15.97
C PHE A 218 -1.73 12.25 -17.17
N ALA A 219 -0.95 12.22 -18.26
CA ALA A 219 -1.24 12.96 -19.48
C ALA A 219 -2.63 12.65 -20.04
N ARG A 220 -2.98 11.36 -20.11
CA ARG A 220 -4.27 10.90 -20.64
C ARG A 220 -5.45 11.22 -19.72
N TYR A 221 -5.33 10.98 -18.42
CA TYR A 221 -6.43 11.16 -17.46
C TYR A 221 -6.70 12.64 -17.16
N PHE A 222 -5.65 13.46 -17.18
CA PHE A 222 -5.74 14.87 -16.85
C PHE A 222 -5.57 15.78 -18.06
N GLU A 223 -5.75 15.27 -19.29
CA GLU A 223 -5.80 16.06 -20.53
C GLU A 223 -4.60 17.03 -20.65
N VAL A 224 -3.38 16.47 -20.57
CA VAL A 224 -2.12 17.18 -20.78
C VAL A 224 -1.42 16.56 -21.97
N GLU A 225 -0.98 17.38 -22.93
CA GLU A 225 -0.16 16.91 -24.04
C GLU A 225 1.21 16.44 -23.51
N LEU A 226 1.58 15.18 -23.78
CA LEU A 226 2.88 14.65 -23.42
C LEU A 226 3.87 14.86 -24.55
N ARG A 227 4.92 15.64 -24.31
CA ARG A 227 6.00 15.92 -25.28
C ARG A 227 7.26 15.18 -24.86
N GLU A 228 7.59 14.15 -25.61
CA GLU A 228 8.69 13.25 -25.29
C GLU A 228 9.93 13.59 -26.11
N VAL A 229 11.08 13.63 -25.43
CA VAL A 229 12.38 13.64 -26.09
C VAL A 229 12.73 12.19 -26.43
N GLU A 230 12.73 11.88 -27.72
CA GLU A 230 13.12 10.57 -28.24
C GLU A 230 14.55 10.19 -27.80
N VAL A 231 14.67 9.02 -27.19
CA VAL A 231 15.97 8.39 -26.93
C VAL A 231 16.59 7.94 -28.26
N ARG A 232 17.91 7.80 -28.28
CA ARG A 232 18.64 7.35 -29.46
C ARG A 232 19.75 6.39 -29.07
N GLU A 233 20.25 5.64 -30.05
CA GLU A 233 21.39 4.76 -29.84
C GLU A 233 22.57 5.54 -29.23
N GLY A 234 23.12 5.03 -28.13
CA GLY A 234 24.18 5.68 -27.36
C GLY A 234 23.74 6.83 -26.44
N TYR A 235 22.45 7.18 -26.38
CA TYR A 235 21.91 8.21 -25.48
C TYR A 235 20.47 7.84 -25.06
N TYR A 236 20.35 7.12 -23.95
CA TYR A 236 19.11 6.42 -23.52
C TYR A 236 18.33 7.15 -22.43
N VAL A 237 18.66 8.42 -22.21
CA VAL A 237 18.04 9.33 -21.25
C VAL A 237 17.56 10.60 -21.97
N MET A 238 16.79 11.44 -21.30
CA MET A 238 16.40 12.74 -21.85
C MET A 238 17.64 13.64 -22.09
N ASP A 239 17.77 14.18 -23.31
CA ASP A 239 18.76 15.22 -23.62
C ASP A 239 18.25 16.57 -23.10
N PRO A 240 18.92 17.21 -22.11
CA PRO A 240 18.44 18.46 -21.53
C PRO A 240 18.28 19.58 -22.56
N ALA A 241 19.15 19.65 -23.57
CA ALA A 241 19.07 20.70 -24.59
C ALA A 241 17.84 20.52 -25.48
N LYS A 242 17.50 19.29 -25.85
CA LYS A 242 16.28 18.99 -26.62
C LYS A 242 15.02 19.19 -25.79
N ALA A 243 15.03 18.80 -24.52
CA ALA A 243 13.91 19.04 -23.61
C ALA A 243 13.59 20.54 -23.54
N VAL A 244 14.61 21.37 -23.34
CA VAL A 244 14.49 22.83 -23.30
C VAL A 244 13.97 23.40 -24.62
N GLN A 245 14.25 22.79 -25.78
CA GLN A 245 13.68 23.21 -27.07
C GLN A 245 12.17 22.97 -27.17
N LEU A 246 11.66 21.89 -26.59
CA LEU A 246 10.22 21.53 -26.63
C LEU A 246 9.34 22.39 -25.70
N VAL A 247 9.94 23.08 -24.73
CA VAL A 247 9.23 23.95 -23.78
C VAL A 247 8.60 25.14 -24.50
N ASP A 248 7.34 25.43 -24.22
CA ASP A 248 6.63 26.64 -24.63
C ASP A 248 5.88 27.28 -23.44
N GLU A 249 5.10 28.34 -23.69
CA GLU A 249 4.32 29.03 -22.65
C GLU A 249 3.18 28.19 -22.04
N ASN A 250 2.88 27.03 -22.63
CA ASN A 250 1.87 26.09 -22.16
C ASN A 250 2.48 24.89 -21.41
N THR A 251 3.81 24.82 -21.32
CA THR A 251 4.50 23.77 -20.57
C THR A 251 4.30 23.96 -19.06
N ILE A 252 3.66 22.99 -18.41
CA ILE A 252 3.35 23.03 -16.98
C ILE A 252 4.58 22.70 -16.11
N CYS A 253 5.44 21.80 -16.59
CA CYS A 253 6.77 21.52 -16.05
C CYS A 253 7.57 20.64 -17.02
N VAL A 254 8.88 20.51 -16.74
CA VAL A 254 9.73 19.47 -17.32
C VAL A 254 9.97 18.39 -16.25
N ALA A 255 9.68 17.13 -16.57
CA ALA A 255 9.88 16.00 -15.66
C ALA A 255 11.19 15.28 -16.01
N ALA A 256 12.18 15.39 -15.13
CA ALA A 256 13.46 14.69 -15.24
C ALA A 256 13.45 13.43 -14.37
N ILE A 257 14.13 12.38 -14.81
CA ILE A 257 14.10 11.05 -14.18
C ILE A 257 15.43 10.77 -13.51
N LEU A 258 15.43 10.65 -12.18
CA LEU A 258 16.61 10.25 -11.42
C LEU A 258 16.58 8.73 -11.21
N GLY A 259 17.05 8.00 -12.23
CA GLY A 259 17.10 6.54 -12.23
C GLY A 259 16.11 5.93 -13.20
N SER A 260 16.44 5.98 -14.49
CA SER A 260 15.65 5.40 -15.58
C SER A 260 15.34 3.93 -15.32
N THR A 261 14.09 3.51 -15.55
CA THR A 261 13.68 2.11 -15.38
C THR A 261 14.27 1.18 -16.45
N TYR A 262 14.80 1.75 -17.54
CA TYR A 262 15.34 0.99 -18.66
C TYR A 262 16.81 0.60 -18.46
N ASN A 263 17.63 1.52 -17.95
CA ASN A 263 19.08 1.33 -17.82
C ASN A 263 19.67 1.77 -16.47
N GLY A 264 18.86 2.32 -15.54
CA GLY A 264 19.31 2.77 -14.23
C GLY A 264 20.05 4.12 -14.20
N GLU A 265 20.19 4.78 -15.35
CA GLU A 265 20.95 6.04 -15.48
C GLU A 265 20.21 7.23 -14.84
N PHE A 266 20.98 8.18 -14.32
CA PHE A 266 20.48 9.46 -13.80
C PHE A 266 20.49 10.50 -14.91
N GLU A 267 19.36 11.15 -15.14
CA GLU A 267 19.31 12.30 -16.04
C GLU A 267 20.05 13.51 -15.42
N ASP A 268 20.66 14.33 -16.26
CA ASP A 268 21.41 15.51 -15.81
C ASP A 268 20.46 16.67 -15.46
N VAL A 269 19.88 16.57 -14.25
CA VAL A 269 18.93 17.56 -13.71
C VAL A 269 19.60 18.93 -13.55
N LYS A 270 20.90 18.97 -13.23
CA LYS A 270 21.65 20.22 -13.08
C LYS A 270 21.77 20.96 -14.40
N LEU A 271 22.19 20.28 -15.47
CA LEU A 271 22.25 20.88 -16.80
C LEU A 271 20.86 21.32 -17.28
N LEU A 272 19.82 20.52 -17.04
CA LEU A 272 18.44 20.90 -17.34
C LEU A 272 18.02 22.18 -16.62
N ASN A 273 18.31 22.28 -15.31
CA ASN A 273 18.07 23.47 -14.51
C ASN A 273 18.77 24.70 -15.10
N ASP A 274 20.05 24.59 -15.44
CA ASP A 274 20.86 25.71 -15.91
C ASP A 274 20.37 26.23 -17.27
N LEU A 275 20.00 25.32 -18.18
CA LEU A 275 19.43 25.67 -19.48
C LEU A 275 18.03 26.27 -19.36
N LEU A 276 17.16 25.73 -18.49
CA LEU A 276 15.85 26.30 -18.24
C LEU A 276 15.92 27.67 -17.54
N LEU A 277 16.90 27.90 -16.67
CA LEU A 277 17.12 29.23 -16.09
C LEU A 277 17.43 30.27 -17.17
N GLN A 278 18.25 29.92 -18.16
CA GLN A 278 18.54 30.79 -19.30
C GLN A 278 17.28 31.03 -20.15
N LYS A 279 16.52 29.97 -20.46
CA LYS A 279 15.28 30.09 -21.21
C LYS A 279 14.25 30.96 -20.47
N ASN A 280 14.06 30.73 -19.17
CA ASN A 280 13.15 31.51 -18.34
C ASN A 280 13.52 33.00 -18.26
N LYS A 281 14.82 33.34 -18.23
CA LYS A 281 15.27 34.74 -18.31
C LYS A 281 14.90 35.41 -19.64
N GLN A 282 14.87 34.65 -20.73
CA GLN A 282 14.52 35.15 -22.07
C GLN A 282 13.01 35.25 -22.28
N THR A 283 12.25 34.28 -21.79
CA THR A 283 10.82 34.13 -22.10
C THR A 283 9.88 34.64 -21.01
N GLY A 284 10.34 34.69 -19.75
CA GLY A 284 9.51 35.02 -18.59
C GLY A 284 8.48 33.94 -18.21
N TRP A 285 8.55 32.73 -18.79
CA TRP A 285 7.53 31.69 -18.55
C TRP A 285 7.66 31.03 -17.16
N GLU A 286 8.87 31.03 -16.58
CA GLU A 286 9.17 30.44 -15.27
C GLU A 286 8.85 28.94 -15.21
N THR A 287 9.16 28.19 -16.29
CA THR A 287 8.91 26.76 -16.38
C THR A 287 9.66 26.00 -15.28
N PRO A 288 8.98 25.22 -14.44
CA PRO A 288 9.59 24.47 -13.33
C PRO A 288 10.04 23.06 -13.74
N ILE A 289 10.79 22.42 -12.84
CA ILE A 289 11.22 21.02 -12.93
C ILE A 289 10.51 20.20 -11.84
N HIS A 290 10.03 19.03 -12.24
CA HIS A 290 9.75 17.91 -11.35
C HIS A 290 10.86 16.86 -11.49
N VAL A 291 11.27 16.25 -10.38
CA VAL A 291 12.21 15.12 -10.43
C VAL A 291 11.48 13.84 -10.04
N ASP A 292 11.32 12.94 -11.01
CA ASP A 292 10.92 11.57 -10.76
C ASP A 292 12.11 10.78 -10.22
N ALA A 293 12.27 10.83 -8.90
CA ALA A 293 13.31 10.12 -8.17
C ALA A 293 12.79 8.80 -7.59
N ALA A 294 11.86 8.12 -8.27
CA ALA A 294 11.20 6.92 -7.74
C ALA A 294 12.20 5.88 -7.18
N SER A 295 13.30 5.63 -7.88
CA SER A 295 14.41 4.79 -7.43
C SER A 295 15.56 5.62 -6.88
N GLY A 296 16.09 6.56 -7.68
CA GLY A 296 17.31 7.32 -7.35
C GLY A 296 17.21 8.17 -6.09
N GLY A 297 16.00 8.53 -5.65
CA GLY A 297 15.79 9.38 -4.47
C GLY A 297 16.29 8.76 -3.17
N PHE A 298 16.31 7.43 -3.05
CA PHE A 298 16.92 6.74 -1.90
C PHE A 298 18.29 6.11 -2.23
N ILE A 299 18.92 6.54 -3.32
CA ILE A 299 20.29 6.11 -3.70
C ILE A 299 21.23 7.31 -3.69
N ALA A 300 20.91 8.34 -4.46
CA ALA A 300 21.79 9.47 -4.70
C ALA A 300 22.22 10.20 -3.42
N PRO A 301 21.34 10.46 -2.42
CA PRO A 301 21.75 11.11 -1.18
C PRO A 301 22.83 10.35 -0.39
N PHE A 302 22.90 9.02 -0.54
CA PHE A 302 23.81 8.18 0.25
C PHE A 302 25.09 7.81 -0.51
N LEU A 303 25.00 7.56 -1.82
CA LEU A 303 26.14 7.16 -2.64
C LEU A 303 26.80 8.33 -3.38
N TYR A 304 26.02 9.37 -3.70
CA TYR A 304 26.46 10.52 -4.52
C TYR A 304 25.99 11.85 -3.91
N PRO A 305 26.31 12.16 -2.63
CA PRO A 305 25.78 13.34 -1.94
C PRO A 305 26.14 14.67 -2.63
N GLU A 306 27.29 14.71 -3.33
CA GLU A 306 27.76 15.87 -4.09
C GLU A 306 26.97 16.11 -5.39
N LEU A 307 26.20 15.12 -5.88
CA LEU A 307 25.37 15.29 -7.07
C LEU A 307 24.23 16.26 -6.76
N GLU A 308 24.19 17.39 -7.46
CA GLU A 308 23.08 18.34 -7.36
C GLU A 308 21.94 17.92 -8.29
N TRP A 309 20.86 17.40 -7.71
CA TRP A 309 19.68 16.96 -8.45
C TRP A 309 18.36 17.36 -7.77
N ASP A 310 18.42 17.76 -6.51
CA ASP A 310 17.27 17.95 -5.61
C ASP A 310 16.91 19.45 -5.43
N PHE A 311 16.34 19.84 -4.29
CA PHE A 311 15.90 21.22 -4.05
C PHE A 311 17.05 22.25 -4.00
N ARG A 312 18.31 21.82 -3.96
CA ARG A 312 19.47 22.70 -4.23
C ARG A 312 19.33 23.41 -5.59
N LEU A 313 18.70 22.77 -6.58
CA LEU A 313 18.44 23.36 -7.89
C LEU A 313 17.17 24.23 -7.83
N PRO A 314 17.23 25.55 -8.15
CA PRO A 314 16.13 26.49 -7.90
C PRO A 314 14.84 26.21 -8.70
N LEU A 315 14.95 25.56 -9.86
CA LEU A 315 13.78 25.21 -10.67
C LEU A 315 13.13 23.91 -10.25
N VAL A 316 13.75 23.09 -9.40
CA VAL A 316 13.11 21.89 -8.84
C VAL A 316 12.05 22.33 -7.81
N LYS A 317 10.77 22.08 -8.13
CA LYS A 317 9.61 22.51 -7.33
C LYS A 317 8.91 21.36 -6.61
N SER A 318 9.08 20.14 -7.09
CA SER A 318 8.64 18.94 -6.37
C SER A 318 9.44 17.71 -6.79
N ILE A 319 9.48 16.72 -5.91
CA ILE A 319 10.22 15.47 -6.08
C ILE A 319 9.34 14.33 -5.58
N ASN A 320 9.22 13.25 -6.34
CA ASN A 320 8.64 12.01 -5.86
C ASN A 320 9.70 10.95 -5.54
N VAL A 321 9.42 10.05 -4.61
CA VAL A 321 10.26 8.87 -4.35
C VAL A 321 9.42 7.66 -3.92
N SER A 322 9.75 6.45 -4.37
CA SER A 322 9.07 5.23 -3.93
C SER A 322 9.78 4.63 -2.72
N GLY A 323 9.15 4.73 -1.54
CA GLY A 323 9.66 4.06 -0.33
C GLY A 323 9.77 2.56 -0.52
N HIS A 324 8.86 1.98 -1.31
CA HIS A 324 8.88 0.55 -1.58
C HIS A 324 9.92 0.08 -2.61
N LYS A 325 10.73 0.98 -3.19
CA LYS A 325 11.87 0.63 -4.03
C LYS A 325 13.14 0.59 -3.17
N TYR A 326 14.04 1.55 -3.34
CA TYR A 326 15.28 1.66 -2.56
C TYR A 326 15.10 2.33 -1.19
N GLY A 327 13.87 2.70 -0.82
CA GLY A 327 13.53 3.11 0.55
C GLY A 327 13.33 1.94 1.52
N LEU A 328 13.50 0.70 1.04
CA LEU A 328 13.58 -0.53 1.84
C LEU A 328 12.29 -0.94 2.56
N VAL A 329 11.12 -0.56 2.02
CA VAL A 329 9.80 -0.99 2.54
C VAL A 329 9.11 -1.94 1.55
N TYR A 330 8.26 -2.86 1.99
CA TYR A 330 7.41 -3.63 1.07
C TYR A 330 6.50 -2.71 0.23
N ALA A 331 5.96 -3.27 -0.87
CA ALA A 331 5.02 -2.59 -1.75
C ALA A 331 3.88 -1.90 -0.98
N GLY A 332 3.57 -0.64 -1.33
CA GLY A 332 2.46 0.11 -0.74
C GLY A 332 2.81 1.50 -0.19
N ILE A 333 4.05 1.96 -0.31
CA ILE A 333 4.44 3.32 0.12
C ILE A 333 5.29 4.09 -0.90
N GLY A 334 4.93 5.35 -1.15
CA GLY A 334 5.68 6.37 -1.89
C GLY A 334 5.52 7.73 -1.24
N TRP A 335 6.23 8.73 -1.75
CA TRP A 335 6.28 10.07 -1.19
C TRP A 335 6.34 11.13 -2.29
N VAL A 336 5.71 12.27 -2.05
CA VAL A 336 5.88 13.51 -2.82
C VAL A 336 6.22 14.64 -1.86
N ILE A 337 7.24 15.42 -2.21
CA ILE A 337 7.64 16.62 -1.48
C ILE A 337 7.55 17.81 -2.43
N TRP A 338 7.01 18.93 -1.96
CA TRP A 338 7.03 20.22 -2.64
C TRP A 338 8.06 21.13 -1.99
N ARG A 339 8.73 21.96 -2.81
CA ARG A 339 9.80 22.84 -2.33
C ARG A 339 9.27 23.87 -1.35
N THR A 340 8.16 24.54 -1.68
CA THR A 340 7.51 25.53 -0.81
C THR A 340 5.99 25.35 -0.83
N LYS A 341 5.29 26.02 0.09
CA LYS A 341 3.82 26.05 0.12
C LYS A 341 3.22 26.55 -1.19
N ASP A 342 3.87 27.49 -1.88
CA ASP A 342 3.39 28.06 -3.14
C ASP A 342 3.45 27.06 -4.31
N ASP A 343 4.20 25.96 -4.17
CA ASP A 343 4.25 24.89 -5.17
C ASP A 343 3.10 23.88 -5.04
N LEU A 344 2.29 23.99 -3.97
CA LEU A 344 1.06 23.24 -3.77
C LEU A 344 -0.15 24.20 -3.69
N PRO A 345 -0.90 24.38 -4.80
CA PRO A 345 -2.08 25.24 -4.79
C PRO A 345 -3.09 24.86 -3.70
N GLU A 346 -3.50 25.83 -2.88
CA GLU A 346 -4.39 25.60 -1.72
C GLU A 346 -5.73 24.99 -2.11
N ASP A 347 -6.20 25.22 -3.34
CA ASP A 347 -7.47 24.67 -3.83
C ASP A 347 -7.40 23.20 -4.26
N LEU A 348 -6.22 22.58 -4.17
CA LEU A 348 -6.05 21.12 -4.23
C LEU A 348 -5.97 20.48 -2.83
N VAL A 349 -5.90 21.28 -1.77
CA VAL A 349 -5.81 20.79 -0.38
C VAL A 349 -7.22 20.72 0.21
N PHE A 350 -7.64 19.52 0.60
CA PHE A 350 -8.92 19.30 1.25
C PHE A 350 -8.72 19.14 2.75
N ALA A 351 -9.31 20.06 3.53
CA ALA A 351 -9.44 19.89 4.97
C ALA A 351 -10.69 19.06 5.25
N LEU A 352 -10.52 17.80 5.66
CA LEU A 352 -11.63 17.02 6.20
C LEU A 352 -11.96 17.53 7.60
N VAL A 353 -13.24 17.85 7.83
CA VAL A 353 -13.78 18.15 9.15
C VAL A 353 -14.67 16.97 9.55
N GLN A 354 -14.15 15.94 10.25
CA GLN A 354 -14.87 15.00 11.18
C GLN A 354 -14.08 13.69 11.41
N LEU A 355 -14.00 13.18 12.65
CA LEU A 355 -15.00 12.25 13.27
C LEU A 355 -15.29 12.51 14.77
N SER A 356 -14.50 13.35 15.46
CA SER A 356 -14.63 13.57 16.91
C SER A 356 -15.39 14.85 17.34
N MET A 357 -15.54 15.84 16.45
CA MET A 357 -16.11 17.16 16.81
C MET A 357 -17.66 17.20 16.89
N ALA A 358 -18.36 16.09 16.68
CA ALA A 358 -19.82 16.05 16.81
C ALA A 358 -20.33 16.03 18.27
N ASN A 359 -19.46 15.81 19.26
CA ASN A 359 -19.87 15.68 20.68
C ASN A 359 -19.50 16.87 21.58
N HIS A 360 -18.94 17.96 21.03
CA HIS A 360 -18.55 19.15 21.80
C HIS A 360 -19.02 20.46 21.16
N ARG A 361 -20.34 20.58 20.90
CA ARG A 361 -21.02 21.88 20.75
C ARG A 361 -22.30 21.93 21.56
#